data_AF-K9WNQ9-F1
#
_entry.id   AF-K9WNQ9-F1
#
_cell.length_a   1.000
_cell.length_b   1.000
_cell.length_c   1.000
_cell.angle_alpha   90.00
_cell.angle_beta   90.00
_cell.angle_gamma   90.00
#
_symmetry.space_group_name_H-M   'P 1'
#
loop_
_entity.id
_entity.type
_entity.pdbx_description
1 polymer ?
#
loop_
_entity_poly.entity_id
_entity_poly.type
_entity_poly.pdbx_seq_one_letter_code
_entity_poly.pdbx_strand_id
1 'polypeptide(L)'
;MNIEDIARHYVASPGYDMSSSIVKIFRQFIIDLAHVELPGIDFQYVDFEPYFRGPELSLEDIHADVKQGKLLVTRLFNNSDLLGSEINLIFRCIHEMHHIKLNVDFGWKGECATAFHLMSFTNNLLFKQIIFSETIGQVAVRLNQGEFPKHQKVVLFNPDVLHQFRIYAPVA
;
A
#
# COMPACT_ATOMS: atom_id res chain seq x y z
N MET A 1 10.90 -6.93 -14.34
CA MET A 1 11.52 -7.14 -13.02
C MET A 1 10.59 -8.08 -12.25
N ASN A 2 11.08 -9.20 -11.73
CA ASN A 2 10.26 -10.10 -10.92
C ASN A 2 10.19 -9.61 -9.45
N ILE A 3 9.42 -10.30 -8.61
CA ILE A 3 9.28 -9.94 -7.18
C ILE A 3 10.62 -9.96 -6.42
N GLU A 4 11.46 -10.96 -6.69
CA GLU A 4 12.78 -11.12 -6.04
C GLU A 4 13.73 -9.97 -6.40
N ASP A 5 13.71 -9.54 -7.65
CA ASP A 5 14.50 -8.41 -8.14
C ASP A 5 14.05 -7.09 -7.49
N ILE A 6 12.73 -6.89 -7.33
CA ILE A 6 12.20 -5.71 -6.62
C ILE A 6 12.65 -5.73 -5.16
N ALA A 7 12.50 -6.86 -4.48
CA ALA A 7 12.92 -7.00 -3.09
C ALA A 7 14.42 -6.72 -2.94
N ARG A 8 15.26 -7.32 -3.79
CA ARG A 8 16.71 -7.12 -3.79
C ARG A 8 17.06 -5.65 -4.04
N HIS A 9 16.41 -5.02 -5.02
CA HIS A 9 16.63 -3.62 -5.34
C HIS A 9 16.22 -2.70 -4.19
N TYR A 10 15.07 -2.94 -3.57
CA TYR A 10 14.58 -2.16 -2.44
C TYR A 10 15.55 -2.22 -1.25
N VAL A 11 16.03 -3.43 -0.90
CA VAL A 11 16.97 -3.60 0.20
C VAL A 11 18.30 -2.91 -0.12
N ALA A 12 18.85 -3.13 -1.30
CA ALA A 12 20.18 -2.63 -1.68
C ALA A 12 20.24 -1.11 -1.94
N SER A 13 19.14 -0.50 -2.38
CA SER A 13 19.13 0.92 -2.74
C SER A 13 19.10 1.82 -1.51
N PRO A 14 19.80 2.96 -1.49
CA PRO A 14 19.64 3.93 -0.41
C PRO A 14 18.21 4.50 -0.40
N GLY A 15 17.77 4.97 0.76
CA GLY A 15 16.50 5.71 0.85
C GLY A 15 16.60 7.01 0.06
N TYR A 16 15.56 7.34 -0.69
CA TYR A 16 15.46 8.61 -1.40
C TYR A 16 15.35 9.75 -0.40
N ASP A 17 16.32 10.67 -0.44
CA ASP A 17 16.32 11.86 0.40
C ASP A 17 15.27 12.85 -0.10
N MET A 18 14.16 12.93 0.61
CA MET A 18 13.00 13.70 0.20
C MET A 18 12.95 15.02 0.95
N SER A 19 12.93 16.13 0.21
CA SER A 19 12.76 17.46 0.82
C SER A 19 11.45 17.55 1.62
N SER A 20 11.47 18.32 2.70
CA SER A 20 10.31 18.50 3.60
C SER A 20 9.07 19.03 2.88
N SER A 21 9.24 19.82 1.82
CA SER A 21 8.15 20.31 0.99
C SER A 21 7.45 19.18 0.25
N ILE A 22 8.20 18.25 -0.37
CA ILE A 22 7.62 17.09 -1.06
C ILE A 22 6.94 16.16 -0.06
N VAL A 23 7.56 15.90 1.10
CA VAL A 23 6.93 15.11 2.17
C VAL A 23 5.58 15.70 2.57
N LYS A 24 5.52 17.03 2.78
CA LYS A 24 4.28 17.74 3.13
C LYS A 24 3.21 17.60 2.04
N ILE A 25 3.57 17.80 0.77
CA ILE A 25 2.62 17.74 -0.35
C ILE A 25 2.12 16.30 -0.54
N PHE A 26 3.00 15.30 -0.42
CA PHE A 26 2.60 13.90 -0.55
C PHE A 26 1.68 13.47 0.59
N ARG A 27 1.99 13.85 1.83
CA ARG A 27 1.11 13.61 2.99
C ARG A 27 -0.26 14.27 2.82
N GLN A 28 -0.30 15.50 2.30
CA GLN A 28 -1.57 16.15 1.98
C GLN A 28 -2.34 15.40 0.89
N PHE A 29 -1.67 14.90 -0.16
CA PHE A 29 -2.32 14.07 -1.17
C PHE A 29 -2.97 12.81 -0.58
N ILE A 30 -2.32 12.13 0.38
CA ILE A 30 -2.94 10.99 1.09
C ILE A 30 -4.18 11.42 1.88
N ILE A 31 -4.10 12.56 2.59
CA ILE A 31 -5.22 13.11 3.35
C ILE A 31 -6.37 13.46 2.41
N ASP A 32 -6.11 14.11 1.28
CA ASP A 32 -7.13 14.49 0.31
C ASP A 32 -7.80 13.26 -0.30
N LEU A 33 -7.01 12.22 -0.62
CA LEU A 33 -7.54 10.95 -1.10
C LEU A 33 -8.43 10.28 -0.04
N ALA A 34 -8.05 10.34 1.25
CA ALA A 34 -8.84 9.77 2.34
C ALA A 34 -10.24 10.41 2.45
N HIS A 35 -10.34 11.73 2.25
CA HIS A 35 -11.62 12.45 2.30
C HIS A 35 -12.59 12.00 1.20
N VAL A 36 -12.09 11.47 0.09
CA VAL A 36 -12.90 10.98 -1.03
C VAL A 36 -13.18 9.48 -0.89
N GLU A 37 -12.16 8.70 -0.52
CA GLU A 37 -12.21 7.24 -0.64
C GLU A 37 -12.76 6.52 0.59
N LEU A 38 -12.70 7.15 1.77
CA LEU A 38 -13.05 6.55 3.06
C LEU A 38 -14.42 6.94 3.69
N PRO A 39 -15.21 7.92 3.21
CA PRO A 39 -16.50 8.24 3.83
C PRO A 39 -17.43 7.02 3.94
N GLY A 40 -18.14 6.93 5.08
CA GLY A 40 -19.17 5.91 5.30
C GLY A 40 -18.68 4.59 5.90
N ILE A 41 -17.39 4.47 6.22
CA ILE A 41 -16.81 3.30 6.90
C ILE A 41 -16.21 3.72 8.25
N ASP A 42 -16.54 2.97 9.30
CA ASP A 42 -15.92 3.04 10.62
C ASP A 42 -14.63 2.19 10.66
N PHE A 43 -13.47 2.85 10.63
CA PHE A 43 -12.18 2.18 10.70
C PHE A 43 -11.77 1.94 12.15
N GLN A 44 -11.60 0.67 12.52
CA GLN A 44 -11.20 0.24 13.86
C GLN A 44 -9.79 -0.35 13.83
N TYR A 45 -8.87 0.29 14.55
CA TYR A 45 -7.47 -0.12 14.55
C TYR A 45 -7.18 -1.18 15.61
N VAL A 46 -6.56 -2.29 15.21
CA VAL A 46 -6.28 -3.46 16.07
C VAL A 46 -4.80 -3.85 16.07
N ASP A 47 -4.32 -4.47 17.17
CA ASP A 47 -2.92 -4.89 17.33
C ASP A 47 -2.68 -6.37 16.94
N PHE A 48 -3.50 -6.90 16.05
CA PHE A 48 -3.40 -8.25 15.47
C PHE A 48 -3.75 -8.22 13.98
N GLU A 49 -3.60 -9.34 13.25
CA GLU A 49 -4.05 -9.48 11.86
C GLU A 49 -5.53 -9.93 11.83
N PRO A 50 -6.51 -9.04 11.58
CA PRO A 50 -7.92 -9.31 11.85
C PRO A 50 -8.57 -10.36 10.94
N TYR A 51 -8.09 -10.43 9.70
CA TYR A 51 -8.71 -11.22 8.64
C TYR A 51 -7.91 -12.46 8.26
N PHE A 52 -6.82 -12.76 8.96
CA PHE A 52 -6.08 -14.01 8.78
C PHE A 52 -6.65 -15.13 9.67
N ARG A 53 -6.71 -16.34 9.12
CA ARG A 53 -7.10 -17.60 9.77
C ARG A 53 -5.95 -18.58 9.57
N GLY A 54 -4.91 -18.44 10.40
CA GLY A 54 -3.62 -19.09 10.13
C GLY A 54 -2.96 -18.43 8.92
N PRO A 55 -2.55 -19.18 7.88
CA PRO A 55 -1.92 -18.61 6.69
C PRO A 55 -2.92 -18.00 5.68
N GLU A 56 -4.23 -18.19 5.88
CA GLU A 56 -5.25 -17.84 4.91
C GLU A 56 -5.92 -16.51 5.24
N LEU A 57 -6.04 -15.62 4.25
CA LEU A 57 -6.83 -14.39 4.35
C LEU A 57 -8.30 -14.70 4.05
N SER A 58 -9.21 -14.25 4.92
CA SER A 58 -10.65 -14.30 4.69
C SER A 58 -11.16 -13.00 4.05
N LEU A 59 -11.24 -12.98 2.72
CA LEU A 59 -11.92 -11.89 1.99
C LEU A 59 -13.41 -11.80 2.35
N GLU A 60 -14.04 -12.93 2.66
CA GLU A 60 -15.44 -12.98 3.07
C GLU A 60 -15.68 -12.16 4.35
N ASP A 61 -14.81 -12.33 5.37
CA ASP A 61 -14.93 -11.58 6.63
C ASP A 61 -14.73 -10.07 6.41
N ILE A 62 -13.77 -9.70 5.55
CA ILE A 62 -13.54 -8.30 5.16
C ILE A 62 -14.81 -7.72 4.53
N HIS A 63 -15.37 -8.40 3.53
CA HIS A 63 -16.59 -7.93 2.87
C HIS A 63 -17.80 -7.91 3.80
N ALA A 64 -17.90 -8.83 4.76
CA ALA A 64 -18.97 -8.86 5.75
C ALA A 64 -18.90 -7.65 6.70
N ASP A 65 -17.71 -7.29 7.18
CA ASP A 65 -17.50 -6.09 8.00
C ASP A 65 -17.82 -4.82 7.20
N VAL A 66 -17.34 -4.70 5.97
CA VAL A 66 -17.56 -3.52 5.12
C VAL A 66 -19.05 -3.32 4.82
N LYS A 67 -19.81 -4.41 4.59
CA LYS A 67 -21.27 -4.35 4.42
C LYS A 67 -22.00 -3.83 5.66
N GLN A 68 -21.40 -3.94 6.84
CA GLN A 68 -21.89 -3.37 8.10
C GLN A 68 -21.39 -1.94 8.35
N GLY A 69 -20.66 -1.36 7.40
CA GLY A 69 -20.08 -0.02 7.52
C GLY A 69 -18.85 0.04 8.41
N LYS A 70 -18.10 -1.06 8.54
CA LYS A 70 -16.91 -1.18 9.41
C LYS A 70 -15.73 -1.80 8.66
N LEU A 71 -14.50 -1.45 9.04
CA LEU A 71 -13.30 -2.19 8.65
C LEU A 71 -12.27 -2.23 9.78
N LEU A 72 -11.70 -3.41 10.06
CA LEU A 72 -10.60 -3.57 11.00
C LEU A 72 -9.26 -3.37 10.27
N VAL A 73 -8.41 -2.48 10.77
CA VAL A 73 -7.09 -2.22 10.18
C VAL A 73 -6.00 -2.51 11.19
N THR A 74 -5.00 -3.30 10.82
CA THR A 74 -3.92 -3.66 11.73
C THR A 74 -2.95 -2.50 11.96
N ARG A 75 -2.57 -2.28 13.22
CA ARG A 75 -1.48 -1.38 13.65
C ARG A 75 -0.11 -2.03 13.51
N LEU A 76 -0.04 -3.34 13.24
CA LEU A 76 1.22 -4.05 13.07
C LEU A 76 2.01 -3.48 11.88
N PHE A 77 3.32 -3.34 12.04
CA PHE A 77 4.25 -2.84 11.02
C PHE A 77 3.98 -1.40 10.54
N ASN A 78 3.33 -0.57 11.37
CA ASN A 78 2.99 0.82 11.06
C ASN A 78 4.18 1.80 11.19
N ASN A 79 5.24 1.58 10.41
CA ASN A 79 6.53 2.26 10.58
C ASN A 79 7.04 2.88 9.27
N SER A 80 6.32 3.84 8.68
CA SER A 80 6.77 4.56 7.47
C SER A 80 7.61 5.79 7.82
N ASP A 81 8.84 5.85 7.29
CA ASP A 81 9.73 7.02 7.43
C ASP A 81 9.14 8.26 6.72
N LEU A 82 8.39 8.03 5.64
CA LEU A 82 7.78 9.10 4.84
C LEU A 82 6.51 9.65 5.49
N LEU A 83 5.58 8.79 5.88
CA LEU A 83 4.23 9.19 6.28
C LEU A 83 4.15 9.48 7.79
N GLY A 84 4.99 8.85 8.60
CA GLY A 84 4.79 8.80 10.05
C GLY A 84 3.58 7.94 10.42
N SER A 85 3.45 7.61 11.71
CA SER A 85 2.49 6.60 12.17
C SER A 85 1.01 6.93 11.91
N GLU A 86 0.61 8.20 12.03
CA GLU A 86 -0.79 8.59 11.82
C GLU A 86 -1.21 8.54 10.36
N ILE A 87 -0.43 9.16 9.47
CA ILE A 87 -0.77 9.20 8.04
C ILE A 87 -0.57 7.84 7.38
N ASN A 88 0.37 7.03 7.88
CA ASN A 88 0.53 5.66 7.40
C ASN A 88 -0.70 4.80 7.72
N LEU A 89 -1.39 5.00 8.84
CA LEU A 89 -2.67 4.33 9.10
C LEU A 89 -3.75 4.79 8.13
N ILE A 90 -3.82 6.08 7.82
CA ILE A 90 -4.75 6.60 6.79
C ILE A 90 -4.46 5.96 5.44
N PHE A 91 -3.19 5.89 5.03
CA PHE A 91 -2.79 5.24 3.78
C PHE A 91 -3.15 3.76 3.76
N ARG A 92 -3.00 3.05 4.89
CA ARG A 92 -3.48 1.67 5.03
C ARG A 92 -4.98 1.55 4.85
N CYS A 93 -5.78 2.40 5.51
CA CYS A 93 -7.23 2.40 5.31
C CYS A 93 -7.61 2.57 3.83
N ILE A 94 -6.93 3.49 3.12
CA ILE A 94 -7.10 3.67 1.68
C ILE A 94 -6.76 2.38 0.92
N HIS A 95 -5.56 1.83 1.15
CA HIS A 95 -5.08 0.61 0.48
C HIS A 95 -6.04 -0.58 0.67
N GLU A 96 -6.46 -0.84 1.90
CA GLU A 96 -7.42 -1.90 2.25
C GLU A 96 -8.77 -1.70 1.54
N MET A 97 -9.30 -0.48 1.54
CA MET A 97 -10.54 -0.15 0.82
C MET A 97 -10.43 -0.37 -0.69
N HIS A 98 -9.25 -0.19 -1.29
CA HIS A 98 -9.07 -0.45 -2.71
C HIS A 98 -8.94 -1.95 -3.04
N HIS A 99 -8.40 -2.78 -2.16
CA HIS A 99 -8.53 -4.23 -2.29
C HIS A 99 -10.01 -4.64 -2.36
N ILE A 100 -10.84 -4.06 -1.50
CA ILE A 100 -12.28 -4.33 -1.44
C ILE A 100 -13.01 -3.82 -2.71
N LYS A 101 -12.77 -2.56 -3.11
CA LYS A 101 -13.41 -1.94 -4.29
C LYS A 101 -13.08 -2.68 -5.58
N LEU A 102 -11.86 -3.21 -5.68
CA LEU A 102 -11.39 -3.96 -6.84
C LEU A 102 -11.72 -5.45 -6.75
N ASN A 103 -12.22 -5.93 -5.61
CA ASN A 103 -12.50 -7.33 -5.34
C ASN A 103 -11.27 -8.22 -5.62
N VAL A 104 -10.12 -7.84 -5.09
CA VAL A 104 -8.84 -8.54 -5.23
C VAL A 104 -8.30 -9.00 -3.88
N ASP A 105 -7.49 -10.06 -3.90
CA ASP A 105 -6.82 -10.60 -2.71
C ASP A 105 -5.59 -9.78 -2.30
N PHE A 106 -4.98 -10.14 -1.18
CA PHE A 106 -3.75 -9.49 -0.68
C PHE A 106 -2.51 -10.28 -1.14
N GLY A 107 -2.68 -11.16 -2.12
CA GLY A 107 -1.58 -11.80 -2.81
C GLY A 107 -0.89 -10.82 -3.75
N TRP A 108 0.24 -11.24 -4.32
CA TRP A 108 1.06 -10.38 -5.16
C TRP A 108 0.28 -9.67 -6.28
N LYS A 109 -0.65 -10.37 -6.93
CA LYS A 109 -1.44 -9.82 -8.03
C LYS A 109 -2.41 -8.74 -7.55
N GLY A 110 -3.11 -8.96 -6.45
CA GLY A 110 -4.02 -7.97 -5.89
C GLY A 110 -3.28 -6.77 -5.31
N GLU A 111 -2.13 -6.98 -4.67
CA GLU A 111 -1.23 -5.89 -4.24
C GLU A 111 -0.79 -5.02 -5.43
N CYS A 112 -0.39 -5.66 -6.54
CA CYS A 112 -0.12 -4.95 -7.79
C CYS A 112 -1.37 -4.18 -8.27
N ALA A 113 -2.52 -4.82 -8.39
CA ALA A 113 -3.75 -4.17 -8.87
C ALA A 113 -4.11 -2.93 -8.04
N THR A 114 -4.09 -3.06 -6.72
CA THR A 114 -4.35 -1.99 -5.76
C THR A 114 -3.34 -0.86 -5.90
N ALA A 115 -2.04 -1.15 -5.97
CA ALA A 115 -1.01 -0.13 -6.17
C ALA A 115 -1.18 0.61 -7.51
N PHE A 116 -1.50 -0.09 -8.60
CA PHE A 116 -1.75 0.55 -9.90
C PHE A 116 -2.95 1.48 -9.89
N HIS A 117 -4.02 1.03 -9.24
CA HIS A 117 -5.21 1.83 -9.11
C HIS A 117 -4.95 3.08 -8.25
N LEU A 118 -4.23 2.96 -7.13
CA LEU A 118 -3.79 4.11 -6.32
C LEU A 118 -2.92 5.10 -7.11
N MET A 119 -1.98 4.59 -7.91
CA MET A 119 -1.16 5.43 -8.79
C MET A 119 -1.98 6.18 -9.86
N SER A 120 -3.20 5.74 -10.19
CA SER A 120 -4.06 6.40 -11.17
C SER A 120 -4.66 7.71 -10.67
N PHE A 121 -4.71 7.93 -9.35
CA PHE A 121 -5.21 9.17 -8.73
C PHE A 121 -4.24 10.36 -8.86
N THR A 122 -3.10 10.18 -9.50
CA THR A 122 -2.13 11.26 -9.71
C THR A 122 -1.46 11.17 -11.08
N ASN A 123 -1.11 12.33 -11.65
CA ASN A 123 -0.27 12.42 -12.82
C ASN A 123 1.21 12.70 -12.48
N ASN A 124 1.52 12.90 -11.19
CA ASN A 124 2.88 13.16 -10.74
C ASN A 124 3.70 11.86 -10.70
N LEU A 125 4.75 11.77 -11.51
CA LEU A 125 5.61 10.59 -11.61
C LEU A 125 6.28 10.24 -10.27
N LEU A 126 6.76 11.23 -9.54
CA LEU A 126 7.39 11.01 -8.24
C LEU A 126 6.39 10.38 -7.27
N PHE A 127 5.12 10.82 -7.29
CA PHE A 127 4.09 10.26 -6.41
C PHE A 127 3.77 8.82 -6.78
N LYS A 128 3.77 8.49 -8.08
CA LYS A 128 3.63 7.09 -8.53
C LYS A 128 4.77 6.22 -8.02
N GLN A 129 6.01 6.71 -8.11
CA GLN A 129 7.18 5.98 -7.60
C GLN A 129 7.13 5.82 -6.07
N ILE A 130 6.68 6.84 -5.34
CA ILE A 130 6.48 6.76 -3.89
C ILE A 130 5.41 5.73 -3.54
N ILE A 131 4.22 5.78 -4.15
CA ILE A 131 3.15 4.80 -3.93
C ILE A 131 3.66 3.39 -4.22
N PHE A 132 4.37 3.19 -5.34
CA PHE A 132 4.96 1.90 -5.68
C PHE A 132 5.96 1.42 -4.62
N SER A 133 6.78 2.32 -4.08
CA SER A 133 7.72 1.99 -3.00
C SER A 133 7.00 1.60 -1.70
N GLU A 134 6.03 2.39 -1.26
CA GLU A 134 5.27 2.19 -0.01
C GLU A 134 4.35 0.96 -0.06
N THR A 135 4.06 0.44 -1.26
CA THR A 135 3.26 -0.77 -1.47
C THR A 135 4.13 -1.91 -1.97
N ILE A 136 4.32 -1.99 -3.29
CA ILE A 136 5.00 -3.10 -3.98
C ILE A 136 6.43 -3.32 -3.50
N GLY A 137 7.19 -2.25 -3.26
CA GLY A 137 8.57 -2.35 -2.78
C GLY A 137 8.65 -3.11 -1.45
N GLN A 138 7.84 -2.70 -0.47
CA GLN A 138 7.80 -3.31 0.86
C GLN A 138 7.16 -4.71 0.84
N VAL A 139 6.08 -4.89 0.08
CA VAL A 139 5.40 -6.18 -0.08
C VAL A 139 6.32 -7.22 -0.72
N ALA A 140 7.10 -6.83 -1.74
CA ALA A 140 8.08 -7.72 -2.37
C ALA A 140 9.11 -8.22 -1.36
N VAL A 141 9.59 -7.35 -0.47
CA VAL A 141 10.50 -7.75 0.62
C VAL A 141 9.81 -8.72 1.56
N ARG A 142 8.57 -8.44 2.02
CA ARG A 142 7.82 -9.35 2.91
C ARG A 142 7.62 -10.72 2.29
N LEU A 143 7.18 -10.78 1.04
CA LEU A 143 6.91 -12.05 0.36
C LEU A 143 8.20 -12.84 0.07
N ASN A 144 9.34 -12.16 -0.13
CA ASN A 144 10.61 -12.81 -0.41
C ASN A 144 11.40 -13.21 0.86
N GLN A 145 11.26 -12.46 1.97
CA GLN A 145 12.06 -12.64 3.19
C GLN A 145 11.23 -13.12 4.39
N GLY A 146 9.91 -13.17 4.29
CA GLY A 146 8.98 -13.53 5.38
C GLY A 146 8.61 -12.37 6.31
N GLU A 147 9.35 -11.26 6.27
CA GLU A 147 9.15 -10.10 7.13
C GLU A 147 9.22 -8.79 6.33
N PHE A 148 8.46 -7.77 6.76
CA PHE A 148 8.62 -6.43 6.22
C PHE A 148 10.03 -5.88 6.49
N PRO A 149 10.54 -4.95 5.66
CA PRO A 149 11.84 -4.34 5.90
C PRO A 149 11.83 -3.60 7.24
N LYS A 150 12.90 -3.76 8.04
CA LYS A 150 13.07 -3.07 9.34
C LYS A 150 13.01 -1.54 9.21
N HIS A 151 13.46 -1.01 8.06
CA HIS A 151 13.38 0.38 7.70
C HIS A 151 12.50 0.50 6.43
N GLN A 152 11.30 1.06 6.57
CA GLN A 152 10.38 1.29 5.45
C GLN A 152 10.71 2.64 4.80
N LYS A 153 11.81 2.64 4.06
CA LYS A 153 12.33 3.77 3.29
C LYS A 153 11.64 3.91 1.92
N VAL A 154 11.68 5.10 1.35
CA VAL A 154 11.28 5.29 -0.05
C VAL A 154 12.43 4.92 -0.98
N VAL A 155 12.20 4.07 -1.96
CA VAL A 155 13.13 3.75 -3.05
C VAL A 155 12.47 4.14 -4.38
N LEU A 156 13.16 4.96 -5.18
CA LEU A 156 12.65 5.34 -6.49
C LEU A 156 13.00 4.29 -7.54
N PHE A 157 12.00 3.52 -7.94
CA PHE A 157 12.13 2.55 -9.03
C PHE A 157 12.09 3.25 -10.39
N ASN A 158 12.79 2.70 -11.39
CA ASN A 158 12.75 3.21 -12.75
C ASN A 158 11.29 3.21 -13.28
N PRO A 159 10.81 4.29 -13.93
CA PRO A 159 9.45 4.35 -14.51
C PRO A 159 9.08 3.15 -15.40
N ASP A 160 10.03 2.57 -16.12
CA ASP A 160 9.80 1.39 -16.96
C ASP A 160 9.41 0.17 -16.12
N VAL A 161 9.92 0.05 -14.89
CA VAL A 161 9.52 -1.00 -13.95
C VAL A 161 8.07 -0.81 -13.58
N LEU A 162 7.64 0.41 -13.24
CA LEU A 162 6.23 0.70 -12.97
C LEU A 162 5.37 0.34 -14.19
N HIS A 163 5.80 0.65 -15.40
CA HIS A 163 5.00 0.32 -16.60
C HIS A 163 4.80 -1.19 -16.81
N GLN A 164 5.75 -2.03 -16.40
CA GLN A 164 5.64 -3.49 -16.54
C GLN A 164 4.48 -4.08 -15.73
N PHE A 165 4.13 -3.48 -14.59
CA PHE A 165 3.07 -3.98 -13.72
C PHE A 165 1.67 -3.49 -14.11
N ARG A 166 1.54 -2.67 -15.17
CA ARG A 166 0.23 -2.29 -15.74
C ARG A 166 -0.61 -3.50 -16.18
N ILE A 167 0.01 -4.65 -16.43
CA ILE A 167 -0.69 -5.90 -16.75
C ILE A 167 -1.62 -6.36 -15.61
N TYR A 168 -1.40 -5.87 -14.39
CA TYR A 168 -2.23 -6.13 -13.22
C TYR A 168 -3.27 -5.04 -12.97
N ALA A 169 -3.34 -4.01 -13.82
CA ALA A 169 -4.36 -2.99 -13.69
C ALA A 169 -5.76 -3.65 -13.80
N PRO A 170 -6.71 -3.28 -12.92
CA PRO A 170 -8.08 -3.74 -13.04
C PRO A 170 -8.61 -3.40 -14.43
N VAL A 171 -9.25 -4.36 -15.10
CA VAL A 171 -9.94 -4.09 -16.37
C VAL A 171 -11.17 -3.25 -16.03
N ALA A 172 -11.28 -2.08 -16.66
CA ALA A 172 -12.40 -1.15 -16.50
C ALA A 172 -13.71 -1.72 -17.06
#